data_AF-A0A4Z2FA27-F1
#
_entry.id   AF-A0A4Z2FA27-F1
#
_cell.length_a   1.000
_cell.length_b   1.000
_cell.length_c   1.000
_cell.angle_alpha   90.00
_cell.angle_beta   90.00
_cell.angle_gamma   90.00
#
_symmetry.space_group_name_H-M   'P 1'
#
loop_
_entity.id
_entity.type
_entity.pdbx_description
1 polymer ?
#
loop_
_entity_poly.entity_id
_entity_poly.type
_entity_poly.pdbx_seq_one_letter_code
_entity_poly.pdbx_strand_id
1 'polypeptide(L)'
;MKFDMDMRVLQEENTDLHQNLLQTVVCIESLEAELQRTRDELSHVKEKYKSLLESHTGTKQANNLLGEHLQIAPPDAGAGLGPGEVVPVQRFDLRYRDGLLRGVHHHRAAPTEDAEAPRD
;
A
#
# COMPACT_ATOMS: atom_id res chain seq x y z
N MET A 1 -12.39 -42.60 56.16
CA MET A 1 -12.17 -41.15 56.37
C MET A 1 -11.08 -40.59 55.46
N LYS A 2 -9.78 -40.95 55.60
CA LYS A 2 -8.72 -40.40 54.71
C LYS A 2 -8.94 -40.73 53.23
N PHE A 3 -9.24 -41.99 52.92
CA PHE A 3 -9.49 -42.45 51.55
C PHE A 3 -10.70 -41.75 50.89
N ASP A 4 -11.75 -41.47 51.67
CA ASP A 4 -12.95 -40.77 51.19
C ASP A 4 -12.70 -39.28 50.91
N MET A 5 -11.75 -38.68 51.64
CA MET A 5 -11.33 -37.30 51.43
C MET A 5 -10.46 -37.19 50.17
N ASP A 6 -9.48 -38.10 50.02
CA ASP A 6 -8.62 -38.17 48.83
C ASP A 6 -9.46 -38.39 47.55
N MET A 7 -10.51 -39.23 47.63
CA MET A 7 -11.43 -39.45 46.51
C MET A 7 -12.22 -38.18 46.12
N ARG A 8 -12.67 -37.38 47.10
CA ARG A 8 -13.40 -36.13 46.83
C ARG A 8 -12.51 -35.08 46.17
N VAL A 9 -11.29 -34.92 46.66
CA VAL A 9 -10.31 -33.97 46.08
C VAL A 9 -10.03 -34.33 44.63
N LEU A 10 -9.79 -35.61 44.34
CA LEU A 10 -9.56 -36.07 42.97
C LEU A 10 -10.78 -35.86 42.06
N GLN A 11 -12.00 -35.99 42.58
CA GLN A 11 -13.22 -35.70 41.81
C GLN A 11 -13.39 -34.21 41.50
N GLU A 12 -13.04 -33.34 42.45
CA GLU A 12 -13.07 -31.90 42.27
C GLU A 12 -12.02 -31.45 41.24
N GLU A 13 -10.77 -31.90 41.38
CA GLU A 13 -9.70 -31.65 40.41
C GLU A 13 -10.06 -32.14 39.00
N ASN A 14 -10.67 -33.33 38.89
CA ASN A 14 -11.10 -33.85 37.61
C ASN A 14 -12.22 -33.01 36.97
N THR A 15 -13.13 -32.48 37.79
CA THR A 15 -14.22 -31.61 37.33
C THR A 15 -13.66 -30.27 36.84
N ASP A 16 -12.73 -29.68 37.59
CA ASP A 16 -12.07 -28.43 37.21
C ASP A 16 -11.25 -28.60 35.92
N LEU A 17 -10.53 -29.70 35.79
CA LEU A 17 -9.79 -30.03 34.56
C LEU A 17 -10.72 -30.17 33.36
N HIS A 18 -11.89 -30.82 33.52
CA HIS A 18 -12.88 -30.90 32.44
C HIS A 18 -13.43 -29.54 32.03
N GLN A 19 -13.71 -28.65 33.01
CA GLN A 19 -14.16 -27.30 32.71
C GLN A 19 -13.08 -26.49 31.99
N ASN A 20 -11.82 -26.57 32.43
CA ASN A 20 -10.69 -25.91 31.79
C ASN A 20 -10.48 -26.41 30.36
N LEU A 21 -10.61 -27.73 30.14
CA LEU A 21 -10.53 -28.31 28.80
C LEU A 21 -11.64 -27.76 27.89
N LEU A 22 -12.88 -27.72 28.37
CA LEU A 22 -14.01 -27.20 27.61
C LEU A 22 -13.82 -25.72 27.25
N GLN A 23 -13.37 -24.90 28.20
CA GLN A 23 -13.06 -23.49 27.94
C GLN A 23 -11.94 -23.33 26.93
N THR A 24 -10.90 -24.17 27.01
CA THR A 24 -9.78 -24.16 26.06
C THR A 24 -10.24 -24.50 24.64
N VAL A 25 -11.11 -25.51 24.49
CA VAL A 25 -11.69 -25.88 23.19
C VAL A 25 -12.46 -24.71 22.57
N VAL A 26 -13.35 -24.08 23.34
CA VAL A 26 -14.12 -22.91 22.86
C VAL A 26 -13.20 -21.75 22.47
N CYS A 27 -12.14 -21.50 23.24
CA CYS A 27 -11.16 -20.48 22.92
C CYS A 27 -10.45 -20.76 21.59
N ILE A 28 -10.00 -21.99 21.38
CA ILE A 28 -9.33 -22.40 20.14
C ILE A 28 -10.26 -22.22 18.94
N GLU A 29 -11.51 -22.70 19.03
CA GLU A 29 -12.49 -22.56 17.95
C GLU A 29 -12.75 -21.08 17.58
N SER A 30 -12.84 -20.20 18.58
CA SER A 30 -12.98 -18.76 18.35
C SER A 30 -11.77 -18.17 17.62
N LEU A 31 -10.56 -18.53 18.06
CA LEU A 31 -9.31 -18.06 17.44
C LEU A 31 -9.16 -18.59 16.01
N GLU A 32 -9.57 -19.83 15.73
CA GLU A 32 -9.57 -20.40 14.39
C GLU A 32 -10.54 -19.64 13.46
N ALA A 33 -11.72 -19.30 13.95
CA ALA A 33 -12.69 -18.50 13.19
C ALA A 33 -12.19 -17.07 12.92
N GLU A 34 -11.54 -16.43 13.90
CA GLU A 34 -10.90 -15.13 13.72
C GLU A 34 -9.76 -15.19 12.70
N LEU A 35 -8.88 -16.18 12.82
CA LEU A 35 -7.78 -16.39 11.89
C LEU A 35 -8.26 -16.59 10.46
N GLN A 36 -9.35 -17.36 10.26
CA GLN A 36 -9.93 -17.55 8.94
C GLN A 36 -10.48 -16.24 8.38
N ARG A 37 -11.22 -15.45 9.17
CA ARG A 37 -11.71 -14.13 8.74
C ARG A 37 -10.56 -13.19 8.33
N THR A 38 -9.50 -13.11 9.12
CA THR A 38 -8.33 -12.27 8.80
C THR A 38 -7.63 -12.73 7.52
N ARG A 39 -7.55 -14.04 7.26
CA ARG A 39 -6.99 -14.56 6.00
C ARG A 39 -7.83 -14.17 4.79
N ASP A 40 -9.15 -14.19 4.92
CA ASP A 40 -10.07 -13.81 3.84
C ASP A 40 -9.97 -12.31 3.56
N GLU A 41 -9.96 -11.47 4.60
CA GLU A 41 -9.74 -10.02 4.48
C GLU A 41 -8.40 -9.69 3.83
N LEU A 42 -7.32 -10.37 4.25
CA LEU A 42 -5.99 -10.17 3.65
C LEU A 42 -5.96 -10.55 2.17
N SER A 43 -6.61 -11.66 1.80
CA SER A 43 -6.74 -12.07 0.40
C SER A 43 -7.46 -11.01 -0.43
N HIS A 44 -8.54 -10.46 0.10
CA HIS A 44 -9.29 -9.39 -0.55
C HIS A 44 -8.48 -8.10 -0.72
N VAL A 45 -7.70 -7.70 0.30
CA VAL A 45 -6.81 -6.54 0.21
C VAL A 45 -5.71 -6.76 -0.83
N LYS A 46 -5.12 -7.96 -0.90
CA LYS A 46 -4.11 -8.30 -1.92
C LYS A 46 -4.67 -8.19 -3.34
N GLU A 47 -5.90 -8.63 -3.55
CA GLU A 47 -6.56 -8.52 -4.85
C GLU A 47 -6.81 -7.06 -5.24
N LYS A 48 -7.35 -6.24 -4.32
CA LYS A 48 -7.51 -4.79 -4.54
C LYS A 48 -6.20 -4.10 -4.86
N TYR A 49 -5.12 -4.46 -4.17
CA TYR A 49 -3.79 -3.91 -4.44
C TYR A 49 -3.31 -4.26 -5.85
N LYS A 50 -3.51 -5.50 -6.29
CA LYS A 50 -3.18 -5.94 -7.65
C LYS A 50 -3.96 -5.12 -8.69
N SER A 51 -5.28 -4.98 -8.54
CA SER A 51 -6.10 -4.18 -9.45
C SER A 51 -5.68 -2.70 -9.48
N LEU A 52 -5.32 -2.13 -8.32
CA LEU A 52 -4.83 -0.76 -8.23
C LEU A 52 -3.48 -0.61 -8.97
N LEU A 53 -2.57 -1.56 -8.82
CA LEU A 53 -1.28 -1.56 -9.51
C LEU A 53 -1.43 -1.64 -11.03
N GLU A 54 -2.33 -2.48 -11.52
CA GLU A 54 -2.67 -2.60 -12.94
C GLU A 54 -3.24 -1.29 -13.49
N SER A 55 -4.21 -0.71 -12.78
CA SER A 55 -4.82 0.58 -13.15
C SER A 55 -3.82 1.74 -13.15
N HIS A 56 -2.95 1.82 -12.13
CA HIS A 56 -1.89 2.82 -12.07
C HIS A 56 -0.91 2.67 -13.24
N THR A 57 -0.54 1.42 -13.60
CA THR A 57 0.34 1.15 -14.74
C THR A 57 -0.29 1.60 -16.05
N GLY A 58 -1.57 1.29 -16.28
CA GLY A 58 -2.30 1.75 -17.46
C GLY A 58 -2.42 3.28 -17.51
N THR A 59 -2.72 3.92 -16.38
CA THR A 59 -2.79 5.38 -16.27
C THR A 59 -1.45 6.03 -16.58
N LYS A 60 -0.34 5.47 -16.06
CA LYS A 60 1.02 5.96 -16.34
C LYS A 60 1.37 5.86 -17.81
N GLN A 61 1.02 4.76 -18.48
CA GLN A 61 1.24 4.60 -19.91
C GLN A 61 0.45 5.63 -20.72
N ALA A 62 -0.85 5.80 -20.44
CA ALA A 62 -1.68 6.80 -21.10
C ALA A 62 -1.13 8.23 -20.90
N ASN A 63 -0.68 8.54 -19.68
CA ASN A 63 -0.13 9.86 -19.36
C ASN A 63 1.20 10.12 -20.09
N ASN A 64 2.05 9.10 -20.25
CA ASN A 64 3.27 9.22 -21.06
C ASN A 64 2.94 9.51 -22.53
N LEU A 65 1.97 8.79 -23.14
CA LEU A 65 1.54 9.04 -24.52
C LEU A 65 0.96 10.45 -24.71
N LEU A 66 0.16 10.92 -23.75
CA LEU A 66 -0.34 12.30 -23.77
C LEU A 66 0.81 13.32 -23.67
N GLY A 67 1.79 13.05 -22.81
CA GLY A 67 3.00 13.88 -22.71
C GLY A 67 3.79 13.93 -24.00
N GLU A 68 3.88 12.83 -24.74
CA GLU A 68 4.49 12.78 -26.07
C GLU A 68 3.68 13.60 -27.09
N HIS A 69 2.36 13.44 -27.14
CA HIS A 69 1.49 14.20 -28.03
C HIS A 69 1.53 15.71 -27.78
N LEU A 70 1.57 16.12 -26.51
CA LEU A 70 1.69 17.53 -26.13
C LEU A 70 3.06 18.13 -26.48
N GLN A 71 4.12 17.32 -26.48
CA GLN A 71 5.46 17.76 -26.94
C GLN A 71 5.55 17.88 -28.46
N ILE A 72 4.72 17.12 -29.19
CA ILE A 72 4.66 17.14 -30.66
C ILE A 72 3.73 18.24 -31.16
N ALA A 73 2.78 18.71 -30.35
CA ALA A 73 1.94 19.85 -30.68
C ALA A 73 2.80 21.12 -30.77
N PRO A 74 2.94 21.75 -31.96
CA PRO A 74 3.68 22.99 -32.07
C PRO A 74 2.96 24.08 -31.25
N PRO A 75 3.70 25.00 -30.60
CA PRO A 75 3.10 26.10 -29.84
C PRO A 75 2.25 27.07 -30.69
N ASP A 76 2.20 26.91 -32.01
CA ASP A 76 1.53 27.83 -32.91
C ASP A 76 0.51 27.13 -33.81
N ALA A 77 -0.68 26.87 -33.25
CA ALA A 77 -1.90 26.69 -34.03
C ALA A 77 -3.07 27.43 -33.37
N GLY A 78 -2.84 28.69 -33.02
CA GLY A 78 -3.85 29.58 -32.45
C GLY A 78 -3.30 30.99 -32.39
N ALA A 79 -3.76 31.85 -33.30
CA ALA A 79 -3.29 33.21 -33.46
C ALA A 79 -3.22 34.02 -32.15
N GLY A 80 -2.07 34.65 -31.92
CA GLY A 80 -2.02 36.01 -31.35
C GLY A 80 -2.25 36.17 -29.84
N LEU A 81 -1.47 35.52 -28.98
CA LEU A 81 -1.25 35.98 -27.61
C LEU A 81 0.24 35.83 -27.27
N GLY A 82 0.82 36.88 -26.65
CA GLY A 82 2.26 37.01 -26.35
C GLY A 82 2.84 35.90 -25.47
N PRO A 83 4.14 35.93 -25.14
CA PRO A 83 4.85 34.81 -24.51
C PRO A 83 4.19 34.43 -23.18
N GLY A 84 3.29 33.45 -23.25
CA GLY A 84 2.61 32.88 -22.11
C GLY A 84 3.61 32.05 -21.34
N GLU A 85 3.78 32.40 -20.07
CA GLU A 85 4.57 31.68 -19.10
C GLU A 85 4.33 30.17 -19.21
N VAL A 86 5.35 29.42 -19.63
CA VAL A 86 5.31 27.96 -19.68
C VAL A 86 5.29 27.47 -18.24
N VAL A 87 4.09 27.24 -17.69
CA VAL A 87 3.94 26.69 -16.35
C VAL A 87 4.51 25.27 -16.36
N PRO A 88 5.59 24.97 -15.61
CA PRO A 88 6.15 23.63 -15.59
C PRO A 88 5.15 22.69 -14.94
N VAL A 89 4.64 21.72 -15.71
CA VAL A 89 3.85 20.61 -15.16
C VAL A 89 4.75 19.83 -14.21
N GLN A 90 4.47 19.93 -12.91
CA GLN A 90 5.20 19.17 -11.90
C GLN A 90 4.97 17.68 -12.15
N ARG A 91 6.04 16.97 -12.52
CA ARG A 91 6.02 15.51 -12.65
C ARG A 91 5.87 14.92 -11.25
N PHE A 92 4.71 14.35 -10.97
CA PHE A 92 4.41 13.73 -9.68
C PHE A 92 4.66 12.22 -9.79
N ASP A 93 5.79 11.76 -9.26
CA ASP A 93 6.09 10.32 -9.19
C ASP A 93 5.73 9.80 -7.79
N LEU A 94 4.97 8.72 -7.74
CA LEU A 94 4.71 7.98 -6.50
C LEU A 94 5.78 6.90 -6.34
N ARG A 95 6.50 6.93 -5.21
CA ARG A 95 7.44 5.86 -4.83
C ARG A 95 6.91 5.11 -3.61
N TYR A 96 7.02 3.78 -3.67
CA TYR A 96 6.69 2.90 -2.55
C TYR A 96 7.97 2.59 -1.76
N ARG A 97 8.01 3.02 -0.49
CA ARG A 97 9.11 2.70 0.43
C ARG A 97 8.55 2.56 1.85
N ASP A 98 9.00 1.54 2.58
CA ASP A 98 8.62 1.28 3.97
C ASP A 98 7.10 1.16 4.20
N GLY A 99 6.39 0.52 3.26
CA GLY A 99 4.95 0.29 3.38
C GLY A 99 4.05 1.49 3.10
N LEU A 100 4.60 2.63 2.67
CA LEU A 100 3.85 3.86 2.41
C LEU A 100 4.11 4.41 1.00
N LEU A 101 3.05 4.79 0.29
CA LEU A 101 3.12 5.58 -0.94
C LEU A 101 3.40 7.05 -0.57
N ARG A 102 4.53 7.59 -1.03
CA ARG A 102 4.84 9.03 -0.91
C ARG A 102 5.00 9.67 -2.29
N GLY A 103 4.42 10.86 -2.44
CA GLY A 103 4.67 11.73 -3.58
C GLY A 103 6.06 12.33 -3.51
N VAL A 104 6.82 12.28 -4.60
CA VAL A 104 8.13 12.90 -4.72
C VAL A 104 8.07 13.96 -5.81
N HIS A 105 8.31 15.22 -5.44
CA HIS A 105 8.47 16.32 -6.39
C HIS A 105 9.91 16.29 -6.95
N HIS A 106 10.07 16.26 -8.27
CA HIS A 106 11.35 16.61 -8.89
C HIS A 106 11.23 18.03 -9.43
N HIS A 107 11.93 18.98 -8.80
CA HIS A 107 12.20 20.26 -9.44
C HIS A 107 13.16 19.99 -10.60
N ARG A 108 12.70 20.18 -11.83
CA ARG A 108 13.56 20.24 -13.01
C ARG A 108 14.56 21.38 -12.76
N ALA A 109 15.84 21.06 -12.56
CA ALA A 109 16.89 22.07 -12.58
C ALA A 109 16.82 22.76 -13.95
N ALA A 110 16.77 24.09 -13.94
CA ALA A 110 16.86 24.88 -15.17
C ALA A 110 18.14 24.47 -15.92
N PRO A 111 18.14 24.42 -17.26
CA PRO A 111 19.39 24.33 -17.99
C PRO A 111 20.20 25.58 -17.63
N THR A 112 21.32 25.40 -16.94
CA THR A 112 22.33 26.44 -16.83
C THR A 112 22.96 26.57 -18.22
N GLU A 113 22.43 27.49 -19.01
CA GLU A 113 23.22 28.16 -20.03
C GLU A 113 24.40 28.85 -19.32
N ASP A 114 25.55 28.92 -19.99
CA ASP A 114 26.81 29.53 -19.56
C ASP A 114 27.74 28.65 -18.70
N ALA A 115 28.34 27.65 -19.35
CA ALA A 115 29.72 27.28 -19.06
C ALA A 115 30.59 27.69 -20.26
N GLU A 116 30.97 28.97 -20.29
CA GLU A 116 32.03 29.47 -21.16
C GLU A 116 33.35 28.78 -20.76
N ALA A 117 33.81 27.85 -21.58
CA ALA A 117 35.11 27.21 -21.38
C ALA A 117 36.24 28.25 -21.60
N PRO A 118 37.32 28.25 -20.81
CA PRO A 118 38.45 29.12 -21.05
C PRO A 118 39.09 28.73 -22.39
N ARG A 119 39.30 29.70 -23.28
CA ARG A 119 40.16 29.53 -24.45
C ARG A 119 41.62 29.64 -23.99
N ASP A 120 42.36 28.57 -24.25
CA ASP A 120 43.82 28.33 -24.22
C ASP A 120 44.68 29.00 -23.13
#